data_AF-A0A8S9G0C6-F1
#
_entry.id   AF-A0A8S9G0C6-F1
#
_cell.length_a   1.000
_cell.length_b   1.000
_cell.length_c   1.000
_cell.angle_alpha   90.00
_cell.angle_beta   90.00
_cell.angle_gamma   90.00
#
_symmetry.space_group_name_H-M   'P 1'
#
loop_
_entity.id
_entity.type
_entity.pdbx_description
1 polymer ?
#
loop_
_entity_poly.entity_id
_entity_poly.type
_entity_poly.pdbx_seq_one_letter_code
_entity_poly.pdbx_strand_id
1 'polypeptide(L)'
;LWDTCLLKISPKCALDIIGVVFENLTITDVCCHDLVQEGKMCHDTLIKYIAEKPHLVSHETEYLKKSDALWTHCVSISKTA
;
A
#
# COMPACT_ATOMS: atom_id res chain seq x y z
N LEU A 1 2.62 8.06 14.74
CA LEU A 1 1.81 7.69 13.55
C LEU A 1 2.64 6.79 12.63
N TRP A 2 3.73 7.28 12.06
CA TRP A 2 4.68 6.45 11.28
C TRP A 2 5.19 5.23 12.05
N ASP A 3 5.67 5.42 13.28
CA ASP A 3 6.17 4.32 14.14
C ASP A 3 5.09 3.28 14.49
N THR A 4 3.81 3.68 14.44
CA THR A 4 2.67 2.80 14.70
C THR A 4 2.37 1.90 13.50
N CYS A 5 2.77 2.32 12.29
CA CYS A 5 2.49 1.61 11.04
C CYS A 5 3.69 0.80 10.52
N LEU A 6 4.92 1.25 10.82
CA LEU A 6 6.18 0.62 10.39
C LEU A 6 6.34 -0.86 10.77
N LEU A 7 5.66 -1.31 11.83
CA LEU A 7 5.83 -2.64 12.40
C LEU A 7 4.62 -3.57 12.21
N LYS A 8 3.60 -3.08 11.50
CA LYS A 8 2.29 -3.71 11.44
C LYS A 8 2.07 -4.53 10.18
N ILE A 9 2.52 -4.03 9.04
CA ILE A 9 2.52 -4.79 7.78
C ILE A 9 3.79 -5.63 7.74
N SER A 10 3.68 -6.92 7.44
CA SER A 10 4.84 -7.79 7.30
C SER A 10 5.81 -7.22 6.24
N PRO A 11 7.15 -7.34 6.41
CA PRO A 11 8.11 -6.78 5.45
C PRO A 11 7.87 -7.24 4.00
N LYS A 12 7.45 -8.50 3.83
CA LYS A 12 7.08 -9.05 2.52
C LYS A 12 5.89 -8.30 1.92
N CYS A 13 4.81 -8.14 2.68
CA CYS A 13 3.62 -7.46 2.16
C CYS A 13 3.84 -5.97 1.94
N ALA A 14 4.68 -5.31 2.74
CA ALA A 14 5.09 -3.94 2.49
C ALA A 14 5.80 -3.79 1.13
N LEU A 15 6.69 -4.74 0.78
CA LEU A 15 7.36 -4.74 -0.53
C LEU A 15 6.36 -4.98 -1.68
N ASP A 16 5.44 -5.94 -1.53
CA ASP A 16 4.42 -6.20 -2.56
C ASP A 16 3.53 -4.95 -2.78
N ILE A 17 3.11 -4.28 -1.71
CA ILE A 17 2.33 -3.03 -1.77
C ILE A 17 3.08 -1.93 -2.52
N ILE A 18 4.36 -1.72 -2.17
CA ILE A 18 5.22 -0.74 -2.84
C ILE A 18 5.37 -1.11 -4.33
N GLY A 19 5.57 -2.38 -4.64
CA GLY A 19 5.70 -2.89 -6.00
C GLY A 19 4.46 -2.71 -6.86
N VAL A 20 3.25 -2.81 -6.29
CA VAL A 20 2.02 -2.53 -7.05
C VAL A 20 1.85 -1.03 -7.34
N VAL A 21 2.23 -0.17 -6.38
CA VAL A 21 2.00 1.27 -6.51
C VAL A 21 3.05 1.95 -7.38
N PHE A 22 4.33 1.69 -7.10
CA PHE A 22 5.46 2.38 -7.72
C PHE A 22 6.05 1.62 -8.90
N GLU A 23 5.73 0.34 -9.01
CA GLU A 23 6.12 -0.52 -10.12
C GLU A 23 4.84 -1.13 -10.75
N ASN A 24 4.98 -2.11 -11.64
CA ASN A 24 3.84 -2.81 -12.24
C ASN A 24 3.80 -4.27 -11.76
N LEU A 25 4.01 -4.48 -10.45
CA LEU A 25 3.97 -5.81 -9.84
C LEU A 25 2.56 -6.18 -9.38
N THR A 26 2.43 -7.37 -8.81
CA THR A 26 1.16 -7.93 -8.31
C THR A 26 1.23 -8.16 -6.81
N ILE A 27 0.09 -8.09 -6.14
CA ILE A 27 -0.07 -8.43 -4.72
C ILE A 27 -0.71 -9.81 -4.57
N THR A 28 -0.42 -10.49 -3.46
CA THR A 28 -1.07 -11.76 -3.08
C THR A 28 -2.29 -11.51 -2.21
N ASP A 29 -3.27 -12.43 -2.23
CA ASP A 29 -4.47 -12.34 -1.38
C ASP A 29 -4.11 -12.26 0.11
N VAL A 30 -3.11 -13.03 0.55
CA VAL A 30 -2.58 -12.98 1.92
C VAL A 30 -2.12 -11.56 2.29
N CYS A 31 -1.38 -10.90 1.41
CA CYS A 31 -0.95 -9.53 1.65
C CYS A 31 -2.10 -8.51 1.57
N CYS A 32 -3.15 -8.79 0.80
CA CYS A 32 -4.36 -7.98 0.84
C CYS A 32 -5.08 -8.09 2.19
N HIS A 33 -5.15 -9.29 2.79
CA HIS A 33 -5.72 -9.45 4.13
C HIS A 33 -4.89 -8.73 5.19
N ASP A 34 -3.57 -8.90 5.18
CA ASP A 34 -2.64 -8.17 6.07
C ASP A 34 -2.87 -6.65 5.94
N LEU A 35 -2.89 -6.13 4.70
CA LEU A 35 -3.10 -4.71 4.45
C LEU A 35 -4.42 -4.19 5.04
N VAL A 36 -5.52 -4.91 4.81
CA VAL A 36 -6.85 -4.50 5.28
C VAL A 36 -6.94 -4.58 6.80
N GLN A 37 -6.33 -5.59 7.42
CA GLN A 37 -6.27 -5.74 8.86
C GLN A 37 -5.55 -4.56 9.53
N GLU A 38 -4.41 -4.13 8.96
CA GLU A 38 -3.65 -3.01 9.53
C GLU A 38 -4.28 -1.65 9.24
N GLY A 39 -5.05 -1.55 8.15
CA GLY A 39 -5.97 -0.45 7.90
C GLY A 39 -5.43 0.64 6.97
N LYS A 40 -6.38 1.38 6.38
CA LYS A 40 -6.11 2.37 5.33
C LYS A 40 -5.13 3.45 5.77
N MET A 41 -5.19 3.87 7.03
CA MET A 41 -4.29 4.90 7.55
C MET A 41 -2.82 4.51 7.38
N CYS A 42 -2.45 3.26 7.69
CA CYS A 42 -1.07 2.81 7.58
C CYS A 42 -0.63 2.65 6.13
N HIS A 43 -1.51 2.13 5.28
CA HIS A 43 -1.33 2.09 3.83
C HIS A 43 -1.05 3.48 3.22
N ASP A 44 -1.96 4.43 3.46
CA ASP A 44 -1.89 5.78 2.91
C ASP A 44 -0.62 6.50 3.40
N THR A 45 -0.26 6.31 4.67
CA THR A 45 0.95 6.92 5.23
C THR A 45 2.21 6.36 4.56
N LEU A 46 2.31 5.03 4.41
CA LEU A 46 3.45 4.36 3.74
C LEU A 46 3.65 4.88 2.33
N ILE A 47 2.58 4.88 1.53
CA ILE A 47 2.66 5.29 0.12
C ILE A 47 2.98 6.78 0.02
N LYS A 48 2.34 7.65 0.80
CA LYS A 48 2.61 9.08 0.77
C LYS A 48 4.07 9.40 1.11
N TYR A 49 4.63 8.76 2.14
CA TYR A 49 6.04 8.94 2.51
C TYR A 49 7.02 8.61 1.37
N ILE A 50 6.71 7.59 0.57
CA ILE A 50 7.55 7.19 -0.57
C ILE A 50 7.29 8.12 -1.77
N ALA A 51 6.04 8.48 -2.05
CA ALA A 51 5.68 9.34 -3.17
C ALA A 51 6.27 10.76 -3.04
N GLU A 52 6.47 11.25 -1.81
CA GLU A 52 7.10 12.55 -1.54
C GLU A 52 8.63 12.56 -1.79
N LYS A 53 9.25 11.43 -2.14
CA LYS A 53 10.69 11.40 -2.44
C LYS A 53 11.01 12.24 -3.69
N PRO A 54 12.14 12.97 -3.73
CA PRO A 54 12.44 13.92 -4.81
C PRO A 54 12.38 13.35 -6.23
N HIS A 55 12.67 12.06 -6.41
CA HIS A 55 12.64 11.38 -7.71
C HIS A 55 11.26 10.82 -8.10
N LEU A 56 10.28 10.87 -7.19
CA LEU A 56 8.92 10.33 -7.37
C LEU A 56 7.85 11.41 -7.31
N VAL A 57 8.10 12.53 -6.63
CA VAL A 57 7.11 13.58 -6.34
C VAL A 57 6.46 14.17 -7.60
N SER A 58 7.14 14.19 -8.74
CA SER A 58 6.56 14.66 -10.01
C SER A 58 5.39 13.80 -10.50
N HIS A 59 5.29 12.55 -10.04
CA HIS A 59 4.23 11.60 -10.36
C HIS A 59 3.38 11.24 -9.12
N GLU A 60 3.46 12.01 -8.04
CA GLU A 60 2.78 11.73 -6.77
C GLU A 60 1.29 11.43 -6.97
N THR A 61 0.58 12.25 -7.75
CA THR A 61 -0.86 12.05 -8.01
C THR A 61 -1.17 10.71 -8.68
N GLU A 62 -0.30 10.21 -9.55
CA GLU A 62 -0.46 8.89 -10.17
C GLU A 62 -0.31 7.79 -9.12
N TYR A 63 0.73 7.87 -8.27
CA TYR A 63 0.97 6.89 -7.22
C TYR A 63 -0.16 6.86 -6.19
N LEU A 64 -0.68 8.02 -5.78
CA LEU A 64 -1.82 8.09 -4.87
C LEU A 64 -3.08 7.47 -5.49
N LYS A 65 -3.32 7.65 -6.79
CA LYS A 65 -4.44 6.99 -7.49
C LYS A 65 -4.27 5.47 -7.54
N LYS A 66 -3.06 4.98 -7.82
CA LYS A 66 -2.74 3.54 -7.77
C LYS A 66 -2.92 2.97 -6.35
N SER A 67 -2.53 3.74 -5.34
CA SER A 67 -2.71 3.41 -3.92
C SER A 67 -4.17 3.18 -3.54
N ASP A 68 -5.07 4.09 -3.94
CA ASP A 68 -6.50 3.96 -3.65
C ASP A 68 -7.14 2.79 -4.41
N ALA A 69 -6.69 2.53 -5.64
CA ALA A 69 -7.12 1.38 -6.42
C ALA A 69 -6.69 0.06 -5.75
N LEU A 70 -5.45 -0.05 -5.29
CA LEU A 70 -4.94 -1.20 -4.54
C LEU A 70 -5.73 -1.43 -3.25
N TRP A 71 -5.98 -0.37 -2.47
CA TRP A 71 -6.79 -0.48 -1.25
C TRP A 71 -8.19 -1.03 -1.55
N THR A 72 -8.86 -0.48 -2.57
CA THR A 72 -10.19 -0.94 -2.99
C THR A 72 -10.18 -2.40 -3.41
N HIS A 73 -9.16 -2.83 -4.17
CA HIS A 73 -8.96 -4.21 -4.57
C HIS A 73 -8.80 -5.14 -3.36
N CYS A 74 -7.93 -4.80 -2.41
CA CYS A 74 -7.70 -5.64 -1.23
C CYS A 74 -8.89 -5.70 -0.28
N VAL A 75 -9.66 -4.61 -0.14
CA VAL A 75 -10.95 -4.62 0.58
C VAL A 75 -11.96 -5.57 -0.08
N SER A 76 -11.96 -5.67 -1.41
CA SER A 76 -12.82 -6.62 -2.12
C SER A 76 -12.41 -8.07 -1.83
N ILE A 77 -11.12 -8.39 -1.92
CA ILE A 77 -10.59 -9.73 -1.61
C ILE A 77 -10.91 -10.13 -0.18
N SER A 78 -10.75 -9.20 0.76
CA SER A 78 -10.98 -9.45 2.19
C SER A 78 -12.44 -9.67 2.57
N LYS A 79 -13.39 -9.33 1.69
CA LYS A 79 -14.83 -9.59 1.91
C LYS A 79 -15.28 -10.94 1.35
N THR A 80 -14.49 -11.55 0.48
CA THR A 80 -14.82 -12.81 -0.21
C THR A 80 -14.20 -14.03 0.45
N ALA A 81 -13.40 -13.85 1.50
CA ALA A 81 -12.75 -14.91 2.28
C ALA A 81 -13.58 -15.31 3.52
#